data_AF-A0A2P2JIA8-F1
#
_entry.id   AF-A0A2P2JIA8-F1
#
_cell.length_a   1.000
_cell.length_b   1.000
_cell.length_c   1.000
_cell.angle_alpha   90.00
_cell.angle_beta   90.00
_cell.angle_gamma   90.00
#
_symmetry.space_group_name_H-M   'P 1'
#
loop_
_entity.id
_entity.type
_entity.pdbx_description
1 polymer ?
#
loop_
_entity_poly.entity_id
_entity_poly.type
_entity_poly.pdbx_seq_one_letter_code
_entity_poly.pdbx_strand_id
1 'polypeptide(L)'
;MVTSSGSNIHHLSASKMLPPRQQPRTGGLQTSLSLVTSDPHLSPDTQEPRSNSDNIRESPTESASSHETWPTADVAMAKKMENGNGKAENEFPEHSVVHRLANADKITLCDIARERVDVISEKMHRLPDEFLEELKNGLRVILEGNGGSQHRDEFLILQKLVQNRADLTAKTLIRAHRVQLEILVAINTGIQAFLHPSISLTQTALIEVFVFKRCRNIACQNQLPAEDCTCEICANRNGFCNLCMCVICNKFDFEVNTCRWIGCDLCSHWTHTDCAIRDGQICMGISGKSVAGPTEMLFRCRACNRTSELLGWVKDVFQHCAPAWDRDALMREIDFVSRIFRGSEDSRGRKLYWKCEELLEKMKGGLAESTACRVILMFFQGTDYAEH
;
A
#
# COMPACT_ATOMS: atom_id res chain seq x y z
N MET A 1 -7.97 60.15 -25.75
CA MET A 1 -7.26 58.85 -25.89
C MET A 1 -7.16 58.20 -24.51
N VAL A 2 -6.86 56.90 -24.46
CA VAL A 2 -6.77 56.05 -23.26
C VAL A 2 -8.11 55.83 -22.54
N THR A 3 -8.71 54.68 -22.81
CA THR A 3 -9.74 54.04 -21.98
C THR A 3 -9.07 53.11 -20.97
N SER A 4 -9.44 53.16 -19.70
CA SER A 4 -8.96 52.20 -18.69
C SER A 4 -9.96 51.06 -18.52
N SER A 5 -9.50 49.82 -18.66
CA SER A 5 -10.32 48.61 -18.52
C SER A 5 -10.28 48.09 -17.07
N GLY A 6 -11.44 47.78 -16.50
CA GLY A 6 -11.52 47.15 -15.17
C GLY A 6 -11.15 45.67 -15.21
N SER A 7 -10.34 45.22 -14.26
CA SER A 7 -9.96 43.81 -14.10
C SER A 7 -10.77 43.14 -12.98
N ASN A 8 -11.70 42.26 -13.35
CA ASN A 8 -12.37 41.39 -12.39
C ASN A 8 -11.39 40.32 -11.87
N ILE A 9 -11.06 40.40 -10.58
CA ILE A 9 -10.30 39.35 -9.89
C ILE A 9 -11.26 38.23 -9.48
N HIS A 10 -11.25 37.12 -10.23
CA HIS A 10 -11.99 35.93 -9.83
C HIS A 10 -11.35 35.31 -8.59
N HIS A 11 -12.10 35.25 -7.50
CA HIS A 11 -11.74 34.52 -6.29
C HIS A 11 -11.75 33.01 -6.58
N LEU A 12 -10.60 32.45 -6.97
CA LEU A 12 -10.39 31.01 -6.95
C LEU A 12 -10.34 30.54 -5.50
N SER A 13 -11.45 29.98 -5.03
CA SER A 13 -11.53 29.37 -3.70
C SER A 13 -10.56 28.19 -3.64
N ALA A 14 -9.74 28.14 -2.59
CA ALA A 14 -8.82 27.02 -2.38
C ALA A 14 -9.62 25.76 -2.04
N SER A 15 -9.66 24.81 -2.98
CA SER A 15 -10.28 23.50 -2.77
C SER A 15 -9.61 22.78 -1.59
N LYS A 16 -10.34 22.58 -0.49
CA LYS A 16 -9.86 21.77 0.64
C LYS A 16 -9.52 20.36 0.16
N MET A 17 -8.24 20.02 0.17
CA MET A 17 -7.78 18.65 -0.11
C MET A 17 -8.07 17.76 1.10
N LEU A 18 -9.13 16.97 0.99
CA LEU A 18 -9.41 15.88 1.91
C LEU A 18 -8.36 14.76 1.73
N PRO A 19 -8.08 13.94 2.76
CA PRO A 19 -7.24 12.74 2.62
C PRO A 19 -7.83 11.77 1.58
N PRO A 20 -7.04 10.79 1.09
CA PRO A 20 -7.45 9.93 -0.02
C PRO A 20 -8.75 9.18 0.30
N ARG A 21 -9.85 9.61 -0.31
CA ARG A 21 -11.11 8.88 -0.31
C ARG A 21 -11.19 8.09 -1.62
N GLN A 22 -11.21 6.77 -1.51
CA GLN A 22 -11.75 5.94 -2.59
C GLN A 22 -13.23 6.31 -2.74
N GLN A 23 -13.57 7.14 -3.73
CA GLN A 23 -14.97 7.42 -4.07
C GLN A 23 -15.58 6.13 -4.65
N PRO A 24 -16.61 5.54 -4.02
CA PRO A 24 -17.30 4.41 -4.62
C PRO A 24 -18.12 4.95 -5.81
N ARG A 25 -17.64 4.73 -7.04
CA ARG A 25 -18.49 4.92 -8.21
C ARG A 25 -19.59 3.85 -8.20
N THR A 26 -20.81 4.28 -8.50
CA THR A 26 -22.03 3.46 -8.39
C THR A 26 -21.92 2.23 -9.30
N GLY A 27 -21.80 1.03 -8.70
CA GLY A 27 -21.65 -0.23 -9.45
C GLY A 27 -20.72 -1.28 -8.81
N GLY A 28 -19.95 -0.94 -7.78
CA GLY A 28 -19.15 -1.92 -7.02
C GLY A 28 -19.93 -2.62 -5.90
N LEU A 29 -19.69 -3.92 -5.70
CA LEU A 29 -20.27 -4.70 -4.60
C LEU A 29 -19.72 -4.25 -3.24
N GLN A 30 -20.60 -4.18 -2.23
CA GLN A 30 -20.23 -3.89 -0.84
C GLN A 30 -19.92 -5.19 -0.09
N THR A 31 -18.77 -5.24 0.58
CA THR A 31 -18.43 -6.26 1.58
C THR A 31 -18.20 -5.59 2.93
N SER A 32 -19.28 -5.41 3.68
CA SER A 32 -19.24 -4.90 5.06
C SER A 32 -19.34 -6.07 6.04
N LEU A 33 -18.34 -6.24 6.90
CA LEU A 33 -18.39 -7.17 8.02
C LEU A 33 -17.97 -6.45 9.30
N SER A 34 -18.93 -6.27 10.20
CA SER A 34 -18.70 -5.82 11.57
C SER A 34 -18.50 -7.04 12.47
N LEU A 35 -17.53 -6.99 13.38
CA LEU A 35 -17.31 -8.04 14.36
C LEU A 35 -17.71 -7.57 15.77
N VAL A 36 -18.22 -8.51 16.56
CA VAL A 36 -18.78 -8.29 17.90
C VAL A 36 -17.78 -8.73 18.96
N THR A 37 -17.71 -7.97 20.06
CA THR A 37 -16.77 -8.14 21.17
C THR A 37 -16.94 -9.47 21.92
N SER A 38 -15.84 -10.04 22.40
CA SER A 38 -15.83 -11.00 23.52
C SER A 38 -14.48 -10.97 24.25
N ASP A 39 -14.57 -10.99 25.57
CA ASP A 39 -13.52 -11.06 26.61
C ASP A 39 -14.18 -11.92 27.75
N PRO A 40 -13.54 -12.37 28.87
CA PRO A 40 -12.26 -11.92 29.42
C PRO A 40 -11.34 -13.00 30.05
N HIS A 41 -10.21 -12.53 30.63
CA HIS A 41 -9.62 -12.92 31.96
C HIS A 41 -8.18 -13.51 32.08
N LEU A 42 -7.37 -12.73 32.81
CA LEU A 42 -6.40 -13.07 33.89
C LEU A 42 -4.90 -13.34 33.59
N SER A 43 -4.07 -12.85 34.54
CA SER A 43 -2.59 -12.64 34.55
C SER A 43 -1.91 -13.46 35.70
N PRO A 44 -0.65 -13.22 36.17
CA PRO A 44 0.48 -12.31 35.78
C PRO A 44 1.73 -13.14 35.33
N ASP A 45 3.05 -12.87 35.49
CA ASP A 45 3.95 -11.87 36.15
C ASP A 45 5.38 -11.96 35.47
N THR A 46 6.55 -11.34 35.78
CA THR A 46 7.13 -10.48 36.87
C THR A 46 8.30 -9.59 36.31
N GLN A 47 8.97 -8.84 37.20
CA GLN A 47 10.22 -7.99 37.16
C GLN A 47 11.42 -8.47 36.28
N GLU A 48 12.16 -7.62 35.52
CA GLU A 48 13.10 -6.48 35.83
C GLU A 48 14.56 -6.91 36.24
N PRO A 49 15.64 -6.08 36.09
CA PRO A 49 15.78 -4.69 35.60
C PRO A 49 16.99 -4.34 34.64
N ARG A 50 16.95 -3.14 34.02
CA ARG A 50 18.03 -2.18 33.62
C ARG A 50 19.36 -2.62 32.92
N SER A 51 19.68 -1.97 31.79
CA SER A 51 20.77 -0.94 31.64
C SER A 51 20.94 -0.40 30.20
N ASN A 52 21.55 0.78 30.04
CA ASN A 52 21.67 1.52 28.76
C ASN A 52 22.92 1.19 27.95
N SER A 53 22.82 1.26 26.61
CA SER A 53 23.85 1.84 25.73
C SER A 53 23.25 2.32 24.40
N ASP A 54 23.85 3.33 23.78
CA ASP A 54 23.38 3.89 22.51
C ASP A 54 23.48 2.90 21.35
N ASN A 55 22.43 2.82 20.54
CA ASN A 55 22.50 2.24 19.20
C ASN A 55 21.48 2.94 18.29
N ILE A 56 21.96 3.45 17.14
CA ILE A 56 21.12 3.93 16.05
C ILE A 56 20.49 2.70 15.40
N ARG A 57 19.33 2.29 15.90
CA ARG A 57 18.54 1.20 15.32
C ARG A 57 17.78 1.71 14.11
N GLU A 58 18.19 1.28 12.92
CA GLU A 58 17.33 1.32 11.74
C GLU A 58 16.09 0.46 12.00
N SER A 59 14.94 1.08 12.26
CA SER A 59 13.69 0.36 12.45
C SER A 59 13.29 -0.36 11.15
N PRO A 60 13.04 -1.68 11.17
CA PRO A 60 12.47 -2.39 10.03
C PRO A 60 11.18 -1.70 9.59
N THR A 61 11.09 -1.32 8.31
CA THR A 61 9.92 -0.59 7.82
C THR A 61 8.86 -1.58 7.37
N GLU A 62 7.79 -1.75 8.16
CA GLU A 62 6.58 -2.50 7.79
C GLU A 62 5.74 -1.73 6.74
N SER A 63 6.33 -1.55 5.56
CA SER A 63 5.67 -1.10 4.32
C SER A 63 5.42 -2.30 3.40
N ALA A 64 4.79 -3.32 3.97
CA ALA A 64 4.38 -4.56 3.32
C ALA A 64 2.91 -4.44 2.86
N SER A 65 2.70 -3.77 1.72
CA SER A 65 1.37 -3.55 1.12
C SER A 65 1.36 -3.64 -0.42
N SER A 66 2.52 -3.91 -1.03
CA SER A 66 2.58 -4.56 -2.36
C SER A 66 2.43 -6.08 -2.26
N HIS A 67 2.69 -6.62 -1.05
CA HIS A 67 2.38 -7.98 -0.62
C HIS A 67 1.48 -7.79 0.60
N GLU A 68 0.20 -8.10 0.46
CA GLU A 68 -0.74 -8.23 1.58
C GLU A 68 -1.52 -9.53 1.38
N THR A 69 -1.72 -10.23 2.48
CA THR A 69 -2.37 -11.53 2.56
C THR A 69 -3.73 -11.33 3.20
N TRP A 70 -4.80 -11.76 2.52
CA TRP A 70 -6.15 -11.65 3.05
C TRP A 70 -6.37 -12.62 4.22
N PRO A 71 -7.26 -12.32 5.19
CA PRO A 71 -7.49 -13.19 6.34
C PRO A 71 -8.12 -14.52 5.93
N THR A 72 -7.41 -15.63 6.11
CA THR A 72 -7.99 -16.98 6.09
C THR A 72 -8.69 -17.27 7.40
N ALA A 73 -9.96 -17.70 7.35
CA ALA A 73 -10.69 -18.17 8.52
C ALA A 73 -10.21 -19.56 8.98
N ASP A 74 -10.29 -19.82 10.28
CA ASP A 74 -9.78 -21.04 10.92
C ASP A 74 -10.41 -22.35 10.40
N VAL A 75 -9.56 -23.39 10.30
CA VAL A 75 -9.98 -24.79 10.30
C VAL A 75 -9.18 -25.53 11.37
N ALA A 76 -9.87 -26.29 12.22
CA ALA A 76 -9.35 -26.71 13.51
C ALA A 76 -8.37 -27.90 13.49
N MET A 77 -7.62 -27.99 14.58
CA MET A 77 -6.60 -28.99 14.96
C MET A 77 -6.78 -30.43 14.43
N ALA A 78 -5.67 -31.01 13.96
CA ALA A 78 -5.39 -32.44 14.06
C ALA A 78 -4.07 -32.65 14.83
N LYS A 79 -4.03 -33.63 15.76
CA LYS A 79 -2.88 -33.84 16.66
C LYS A 79 -1.79 -34.68 16.01
N LYS A 80 -0.52 -34.28 16.22
CA LYS A 80 0.67 -35.11 15.92
C LYS A 80 0.88 -36.14 17.03
N MET A 81 1.21 -37.38 16.67
CA MET A 81 1.83 -38.38 17.54
C MET A 81 2.84 -39.21 16.72
N GLU A 82 3.70 -40.00 17.36
CA GLU A 82 5.06 -40.25 16.87
C GLU A 82 5.51 -41.73 16.90
N ASN A 83 6.49 -42.05 16.04
CA ASN A 83 7.41 -43.20 16.09
C ASN A 83 6.86 -44.58 15.65
N GLY A 84 7.72 -45.47 15.08
CA GLY A 84 7.29 -46.84 14.71
C GLY A 84 7.98 -47.66 13.60
N ASN A 85 9.33 -47.64 13.48
CA ASN A 85 10.17 -48.78 13.02
C ASN A 85 9.68 -49.82 11.96
N GLY A 86 10.21 -49.73 10.72
CA GLY A 86 11.06 -50.79 10.11
C GLY A 86 10.49 -52.07 9.41
N LYS A 87 10.84 -52.19 8.11
CA LYS A 87 11.11 -53.40 7.26
C LYS A 87 10.00 -54.08 6.41
N ALA A 88 10.46 -54.53 5.23
CA ALA A 88 10.05 -55.67 4.38
C ALA A 88 8.79 -55.57 3.48
N GLU A 89 9.06 -55.31 2.19
CA GLU A 89 8.63 -56.08 0.99
C GLU A 89 7.31 -56.91 1.03
N ASN A 90 6.36 -56.58 0.14
CA ASN A 90 6.08 -57.41 -1.06
C ASN A 90 5.27 -56.70 -2.18
N GLU A 91 5.39 -57.25 -3.39
CA GLU A 91 4.63 -57.19 -4.67
C GLU A 91 3.51 -56.16 -5.04
N PHE A 92 3.39 -55.98 -6.37
CA PHE A 92 2.46 -55.19 -7.20
C PHE A 92 1.08 -55.89 -7.43
N PRO A 93 0.10 -55.33 -8.19
CA PRO A 93 -0.33 -53.93 -8.36
C PRO A 93 -1.87 -53.74 -8.45
N GLU A 94 -2.41 -52.53 -8.20
CA GLU A 94 -3.73 -52.14 -8.76
C GLU A 94 -3.78 -50.69 -9.28
N HIS A 95 -4.75 -50.44 -10.16
CA HIS A 95 -4.82 -49.26 -11.03
C HIS A 95 -5.28 -47.98 -10.31
N SER A 96 -4.49 -46.91 -10.45
CA SER A 96 -5.03 -45.54 -10.48
C SER A 96 -4.66 -44.91 -11.83
N VAL A 97 -5.67 -44.70 -12.68
CA VAL A 97 -5.52 -44.12 -14.03
C VAL A 97 -5.63 -42.60 -13.94
N VAL A 98 -4.59 -41.98 -13.37
CA VAL A 98 -4.40 -40.52 -13.42
C VAL A 98 -3.30 -40.20 -14.43
N HIS A 99 -3.50 -39.15 -15.23
CA HIS A 99 -2.68 -38.84 -16.40
C HIS A 99 -1.18 -38.74 -16.08
N ARG A 100 -0.39 -39.72 -16.54
CA ARG A 100 1.04 -39.51 -16.80
C ARG A 100 1.19 -38.62 -18.03
N LEU A 101 0.99 -37.31 -17.86
CA LEU A 101 1.52 -36.34 -18.81
C LEU A 101 3.03 -36.56 -18.90
N ALA A 102 3.58 -36.69 -20.11
CA ALA A 102 5.01 -36.86 -20.26
C ALA A 102 5.74 -35.63 -19.70
N ASN A 103 6.86 -35.81 -18.99
CA ASN A 103 7.59 -34.69 -18.40
C ASN A 103 8.13 -33.68 -19.44
N ALA A 104 8.10 -34.02 -20.74
CA ALA A 104 8.42 -33.11 -21.85
C ALA A 104 7.32 -32.09 -22.17
N ASP A 105 6.07 -32.36 -21.79
CA ASP A 105 4.90 -31.50 -22.10
C ASP A 105 4.57 -30.50 -20.98
N LYS A 106 5.19 -30.65 -19.81
CA LYS A 106 4.97 -29.79 -18.64
C LYS A 106 5.58 -28.40 -18.86
N ILE A 107 4.77 -27.37 -18.69
CA ILE A 107 5.20 -25.96 -18.68
C ILE A 107 5.65 -25.58 -17.27
N THR A 108 6.70 -24.78 -17.14
CA THR A 108 7.12 -24.14 -15.87
C THR A 108 6.89 -22.62 -15.88
N LEU A 109 6.98 -21.97 -14.72
CA LEU A 109 6.98 -20.50 -14.61
C LEU A 109 8.13 -19.85 -15.41
N CYS A 110 9.29 -20.51 -15.45
CA CYS A 110 10.43 -20.08 -16.26
C CYS A 110 10.13 -20.11 -17.76
N ASP A 111 9.40 -21.11 -18.24
CA ASP A 111 8.97 -21.18 -19.66
C ASP A 111 7.97 -20.07 -19.97
N ILE A 112 7.00 -19.81 -19.09
CA ILE A 112 6.02 -18.72 -19.26
C ILE A 112 6.72 -17.36 -19.33
N ALA A 113 7.74 -17.14 -18.50
CA ALA A 113 8.52 -15.90 -18.49
C ALA A 113 9.45 -15.76 -19.71
N ARG A 114 10.02 -16.86 -20.21
CA ARG A 114 11.05 -16.86 -21.27
C ARG A 114 10.50 -17.02 -22.69
N GLU A 115 9.53 -17.89 -22.89
CA GLU A 115 9.11 -18.33 -24.21
C GLU A 115 8.00 -17.48 -24.83
N ARG A 116 7.90 -17.55 -26.16
CA ARG A 116 6.94 -16.76 -26.95
C ARG A 116 5.51 -16.95 -26.46
N VAL A 117 4.73 -15.86 -26.54
CA VAL A 117 3.34 -15.84 -26.08
C VAL A 117 2.50 -16.94 -26.75
N ASP A 118 2.64 -17.11 -28.06
CA ASP A 118 1.87 -18.08 -28.84
C ASP A 118 2.24 -19.54 -28.55
N VAL A 119 3.53 -19.86 -28.41
CA VAL A 119 4.01 -21.22 -28.07
C VAL A 119 3.47 -21.68 -26.71
N ILE A 120 3.55 -20.83 -25.69
CA ILE A 120 3.03 -21.15 -24.34
C ILE A 120 1.50 -21.17 -24.33
N SER A 121 0.84 -20.28 -25.09
CA SER A 121 -0.62 -20.29 -25.24
C SER A 121 -1.10 -21.60 -25.87
N GLU A 122 -0.49 -22.06 -26.96
CA GLU A 122 -0.84 -23.34 -27.61
C GLU A 122 -0.67 -24.54 -26.67
N LYS A 123 0.42 -24.59 -25.89
CA LYS A 123 0.62 -25.64 -24.88
C LYS A 123 -0.44 -25.57 -23.77
N MET A 124 -0.77 -24.38 -23.24
CA MET A 124 -1.76 -24.25 -22.17
C MET A 124 -3.16 -24.72 -22.57
N HIS A 125 -3.60 -24.51 -23.81
CA HIS A 125 -4.89 -25.01 -24.29
C HIS A 125 -4.98 -26.57 -24.38
N ARG A 126 -3.89 -27.29 -24.07
CA ARG A 126 -3.83 -28.77 -24.01
C ARG A 126 -3.67 -29.31 -22.58
N LEU A 127 -3.60 -28.45 -21.57
CA LEU A 127 -3.37 -28.83 -20.17
C LEU A 127 -4.68 -28.73 -19.36
N PRO A 128 -4.89 -29.60 -18.35
CA PRO A 128 -6.02 -29.48 -17.44
C PRO A 128 -5.96 -28.19 -16.61
N ASP A 129 -7.12 -27.59 -16.32
CA ASP A 129 -7.22 -26.37 -15.49
C ASP A 129 -6.58 -26.54 -14.09
N GLU A 130 -6.63 -27.76 -13.54
CA GLU A 130 -5.96 -28.11 -12.27
C GLU A 130 -4.46 -27.79 -12.31
N PHE A 131 -3.76 -28.16 -13.38
CA PHE A 131 -2.33 -27.87 -13.57
C PHE A 131 -2.07 -26.37 -13.82
N LEU A 132 -3.06 -25.65 -14.39
CA LEU A 132 -2.96 -24.21 -14.59
C LEU A 132 -3.12 -23.44 -13.25
N GLU A 133 -3.94 -23.93 -12.32
CA GLU A 133 -3.96 -23.42 -10.95
C GLU A 133 -2.77 -23.91 -10.10
N GLU A 134 -2.19 -25.09 -10.35
CA GLU A 134 -0.89 -25.48 -9.74
C GLU A 134 0.21 -24.45 -10.09
N LEU A 135 0.29 -24.03 -11.36
CA LEU A 135 1.23 -22.98 -11.78
C LEU A 135 0.97 -21.64 -11.07
N LYS A 136 -0.31 -21.25 -10.91
CA LYS A 136 -0.68 -20.04 -10.17
C LYS A 136 -0.37 -20.16 -8.67
N ASN A 137 -0.55 -21.34 -8.07
CA ASN A 137 -0.17 -21.63 -6.69
C ASN A 137 1.35 -21.58 -6.47
N GLY A 138 2.14 -22.14 -7.38
CA GLY A 138 3.61 -22.03 -7.33
C GLY A 138 4.07 -20.57 -7.33
N LEU A 139 3.47 -19.72 -8.18
CA LEU A 139 3.80 -18.30 -8.21
C LEU A 139 3.29 -17.53 -6.97
N ARG A 140 2.13 -17.90 -6.38
CA ARG A 140 1.68 -17.36 -5.09
C ARG A 140 2.75 -17.60 -4.00
N VAL A 141 3.18 -18.85 -3.82
CA VAL A 141 4.19 -19.26 -2.83
C VAL A 141 5.54 -18.55 -3.02
N ILE A 142 5.94 -18.27 -4.27
CA ILE A 142 7.12 -17.45 -4.58
C ILE A 142 6.91 -15.98 -4.18
N LEU A 143 5.75 -15.39 -4.51
CA LEU A 143 5.42 -13.98 -4.24
C LEU A 143 5.13 -13.68 -2.75
N GLU A 144 4.75 -14.68 -1.96
CA GLU A 144 4.59 -14.57 -0.50
C GLU A 144 5.90 -14.27 0.23
N GLY A 145 7.06 -14.66 -0.33
CA GLY A 145 8.38 -14.44 0.29
C GLY A 145 8.69 -15.33 1.50
N ASN A 146 7.74 -16.14 1.98
CA ASN A 146 7.86 -17.03 3.14
C ASN A 146 9.04 -18.03 3.04
N GLY A 147 9.50 -18.39 1.83
CA GLY A 147 10.68 -19.22 1.58
C GLY A 147 12.03 -18.49 1.69
N GLY A 148 12.07 -17.28 2.24
CA GLY A 148 13.30 -16.53 2.47
C GLY A 148 14.02 -16.09 1.20
N SER A 149 15.35 -16.15 1.19
CA SER A 149 16.15 -15.66 0.05
C SER A 149 15.87 -16.42 -1.26
N GLN A 150 15.60 -17.73 -1.19
CA GLN A 150 15.42 -18.56 -2.39
C GLN A 150 14.22 -18.09 -3.23
N HIS A 151 13.04 -17.93 -2.62
CA HIS A 151 11.84 -17.46 -3.33
C HIS A 151 12.01 -16.03 -3.86
N ARG A 152 12.67 -15.14 -3.09
CA ARG A 152 12.96 -13.78 -3.53
C ARG A 152 13.88 -13.75 -4.75
N ASP A 153 14.92 -14.57 -4.74
CA ASP A 153 15.91 -14.60 -5.82
C ASP A 153 15.35 -15.31 -7.07
N GLU A 154 14.48 -16.31 -6.91
CA GLU A 154 13.67 -16.90 -8.00
C GLU A 154 12.70 -15.88 -8.60
N PHE A 155 11.95 -15.13 -7.77
CA PHE A 155 11.08 -14.05 -8.25
C PHE A 155 11.85 -13.00 -9.07
N LEU A 156 13.04 -12.60 -8.61
CA LEU A 156 13.90 -11.67 -9.35
C LEU A 156 14.38 -12.25 -10.69
N ILE A 157 14.61 -13.57 -10.79
CA ILE A 157 14.92 -14.25 -12.06
C ILE A 157 13.70 -14.22 -12.99
N LEU A 158 12.50 -14.60 -12.51
CA LEU A 158 11.27 -14.58 -13.29
C LEU A 158 10.92 -13.16 -13.79
N GLN A 159 11.00 -12.17 -12.91
CA GLN A 159 10.74 -10.77 -13.26
C GLN A 159 11.76 -10.24 -14.26
N LYS A 160 13.05 -10.53 -14.10
CA LYS A 160 14.10 -10.18 -15.06
C LYS A 160 13.90 -10.87 -16.41
N LEU A 161 13.43 -12.12 -16.45
CA LEU A 161 13.07 -12.79 -17.71
C LEU A 161 11.96 -12.03 -18.43
N VAL A 162 10.84 -11.73 -17.75
CA VAL A 162 9.71 -10.99 -18.33
C VAL A 162 10.09 -9.59 -18.78
N GLN A 163 10.87 -8.84 -18.00
CA GLN A 163 11.26 -7.45 -18.32
C GLN A 163 12.20 -7.34 -19.53
N ASN A 164 12.97 -8.39 -19.85
CA ASN A 164 13.84 -8.41 -21.04
C ASN A 164 13.10 -8.74 -22.35
N ARG A 165 11.80 -9.05 -22.30
CA ARG A 165 11.04 -9.56 -23.45
C ARG A 165 10.38 -8.46 -24.27
N ALA A 166 11.13 -7.92 -25.23
CA ALA A 166 10.67 -6.89 -26.16
C ALA A 166 9.47 -7.32 -27.06
N ASP A 167 9.16 -8.62 -27.15
CA ASP A 167 7.97 -9.12 -27.85
C ASP A 167 6.67 -9.04 -27.04
N LEU A 168 6.71 -8.76 -25.72
CA LEU A 168 5.53 -8.62 -24.89
C LEU A 168 4.90 -7.22 -25.07
N THR A 169 3.91 -7.16 -25.95
CA THR A 169 3.18 -5.94 -26.33
C THR A 169 1.68 -6.20 -26.29
N ALA A 170 0.85 -5.15 -26.27
CA ALA A 170 -0.61 -5.34 -26.33
C ALA A 170 -1.09 -6.15 -27.55
N LYS A 171 -0.36 -6.10 -28.67
CA LYS A 171 -0.66 -6.86 -29.90
C LYS A 171 -0.31 -8.34 -29.82
N THR A 172 0.62 -8.75 -28.95
CA THR A 172 1.00 -10.15 -28.75
C THR A 172 0.27 -10.76 -27.54
N LEU A 173 0.12 -10.00 -26.46
CA LEU A 173 -0.57 -10.43 -25.23
C LEU A 173 -2.06 -10.71 -25.42
N ILE A 174 -2.72 -10.13 -26.43
CA ILE A 174 -4.10 -10.50 -26.81
C ILE A 174 -4.23 -11.96 -27.29
N ARG A 175 -3.11 -12.62 -27.65
CA ARG A 175 -3.05 -14.05 -28.00
C ARG A 175 -2.65 -14.95 -26.83
N ALA A 176 -2.37 -14.37 -25.65
CA ALA A 176 -1.99 -15.13 -24.47
C ALA A 176 -3.18 -15.93 -23.92
N HIS A 177 -2.90 -17.11 -23.37
CA HIS A 177 -3.89 -17.85 -22.59
C HIS A 177 -4.29 -17.05 -21.34
N ARG A 178 -5.53 -17.21 -20.85
CA ARG A 178 -6.07 -16.35 -19.78
C ARG A 178 -5.28 -16.45 -18.46
N VAL A 179 -4.74 -17.63 -18.14
CA VAL A 179 -3.84 -17.88 -17.00
C VAL A 179 -2.40 -17.42 -17.27
N GLN A 180 -1.89 -17.60 -18.50
CA GLN A 180 -0.57 -17.10 -18.91
C GLN A 180 -0.45 -15.58 -18.67
N LEU A 181 -1.52 -14.84 -19.00
CA LEU A 181 -1.57 -13.39 -18.81
C LEU A 181 -1.61 -13.00 -17.32
N GLU A 182 -2.31 -13.73 -16.45
CA GLU A 182 -2.28 -13.50 -14.99
C GLU A 182 -0.86 -13.70 -14.44
N ILE A 183 -0.21 -14.80 -14.82
CA ILE A 183 1.15 -15.14 -14.41
C ILE A 183 2.15 -14.05 -14.89
N LEU A 184 2.05 -13.62 -16.15
CA LEU A 184 2.89 -12.54 -16.68
C LEU A 184 2.63 -11.19 -15.98
N VAL A 185 1.39 -10.84 -15.67
CA VAL A 185 1.04 -9.61 -14.93
C VAL A 185 1.53 -9.68 -13.48
N ALA A 186 1.35 -10.81 -12.78
CA ALA A 186 1.81 -11.00 -11.42
C ALA A 186 3.34 -10.94 -11.31
N ILE A 187 4.07 -11.58 -12.25
CA ILE A 187 5.54 -11.50 -12.33
C ILE A 187 6.00 -10.06 -12.62
N ASN A 188 5.40 -9.36 -13.59
CA ASN A 188 5.80 -8.00 -13.96
C ASN A 188 5.49 -6.97 -12.85
N THR A 189 4.38 -7.13 -12.13
CA THR A 189 3.93 -6.17 -11.10
C THR A 189 4.41 -6.49 -9.68
N GLY A 190 4.74 -7.76 -9.39
CA GLY A 190 5.04 -8.27 -8.06
C GLY A 190 3.82 -8.51 -7.16
N ILE A 191 2.60 -8.56 -7.72
CA ILE A 191 1.35 -8.55 -6.96
C ILE A 191 0.61 -9.90 -7.10
N GLN A 192 0.49 -10.64 -5.99
CA GLN A 192 -0.16 -11.95 -5.94
C GLN A 192 -1.67 -11.93 -6.26
N ALA A 193 -2.33 -10.80 -6.02
CA ALA A 193 -3.78 -10.67 -6.19
C ALA A 193 -4.25 -10.88 -7.64
N PHE A 194 -3.41 -10.66 -8.65
CA PHE A 194 -3.73 -10.98 -10.05
C PHE A 194 -3.90 -12.47 -10.35
N LEU A 195 -3.52 -13.35 -9.40
CA LEU A 195 -3.69 -14.80 -9.49
C LEU A 195 -4.95 -15.28 -8.75
N HIS A 196 -5.56 -14.45 -7.90
CA HIS A 196 -6.56 -14.89 -6.93
C HIS A 196 -7.96 -15.09 -7.59
N PRO A 197 -8.66 -16.22 -7.37
CA PRO A 197 -9.89 -16.56 -8.10
C PRO A 197 -11.04 -15.54 -8.00
N SER A 198 -11.11 -14.73 -6.94
CA SER A 198 -12.14 -13.67 -6.82
C SER A 198 -11.86 -12.42 -7.67
N ILE A 199 -10.66 -12.27 -8.23
CA ILE A 199 -10.24 -11.06 -8.97
C ILE A 199 -10.63 -11.18 -10.45
N SER A 200 -11.89 -10.85 -10.72
CA SER A 200 -12.42 -10.82 -12.09
C SER A 200 -12.00 -9.54 -12.84
N LEU A 201 -10.82 -9.60 -13.47
CA LEU A 201 -10.37 -8.61 -14.45
C LEU A 201 -10.54 -9.13 -15.89
N THR A 202 -10.84 -8.21 -16.82
CA THR A 202 -10.91 -8.51 -18.25
C THR A 202 -9.51 -8.72 -18.84
N GLN A 203 -9.40 -9.47 -19.93
CA GLN A 203 -8.13 -9.67 -20.64
C GLN A 203 -7.53 -8.31 -21.07
N THR A 204 -8.36 -7.37 -21.52
CA THR A 204 -7.96 -5.99 -21.84
C THR A 204 -7.36 -5.27 -20.63
N ALA A 205 -8.02 -5.30 -19.46
CA ALA A 205 -7.52 -4.64 -18.26
C ALA A 205 -6.17 -5.21 -17.79
N LEU A 206 -6.00 -6.54 -17.87
CA LEU A 206 -4.72 -7.20 -17.58
C LEU A 206 -3.61 -6.80 -18.58
N ILE A 207 -3.93 -6.70 -19.88
CA ILE A 207 -2.99 -6.18 -20.89
C ILE A 207 -2.62 -4.73 -20.59
N GLU A 208 -3.59 -3.86 -20.29
CA GLU A 208 -3.34 -2.45 -19.96
C GLU A 208 -2.49 -2.29 -18.69
N VAL A 209 -2.67 -3.13 -17.66
CA VAL A 209 -1.79 -3.17 -16.49
C VAL A 209 -0.38 -3.61 -16.90
N PHE A 210 -0.25 -4.66 -17.72
CA PHE A 210 1.06 -5.14 -18.18
C PHE A 210 1.84 -4.06 -18.95
N VAL A 211 1.18 -3.37 -19.88
CA VAL A 211 1.80 -2.30 -20.71
C VAL A 211 1.74 -0.92 -20.05
N PHE A 212 1.56 -0.87 -18.74
CA PHE A 212 1.64 0.36 -17.92
C PHE A 212 0.64 1.47 -18.30
N LYS A 213 -0.51 1.11 -18.88
CA LYS A 213 -1.62 2.02 -19.20
C LYS A 213 -2.75 1.99 -18.19
N ARG A 214 -2.86 0.95 -17.35
CA ARG A 214 -3.80 0.91 -16.22
C ARG A 214 -3.08 0.75 -14.89
N CYS A 215 -3.63 1.36 -13.84
CA CYS A 215 -3.12 1.24 -12.48
C CYS A 215 -3.12 -0.22 -12.01
N ARG A 216 -1.96 -0.70 -11.51
CA ARG A 216 -1.81 -2.05 -10.94
C ARG A 216 -2.47 -2.25 -9.57
N ASN A 217 -3.01 -1.20 -8.94
CA ASN A 217 -3.89 -1.35 -7.78
C ASN A 217 -5.30 -1.72 -8.28
N ILE A 218 -5.75 -2.92 -7.92
CA ILE A 218 -7.02 -3.53 -8.37
C ILE A 218 -8.25 -2.81 -7.83
N ALA A 219 -8.14 -2.05 -6.73
CA ALA A 219 -9.21 -1.16 -6.25
C ALA A 219 -9.23 0.19 -7.01
N CYS A 220 -8.10 0.63 -7.56
CA CYS A 220 -7.96 1.92 -8.23
C CYS A 220 -8.33 1.85 -9.73
N GLN A 221 -7.77 0.89 -10.46
CA GLN A 221 -8.01 0.61 -11.90
C GLN A 221 -7.98 1.80 -12.89
N ASN A 222 -7.56 3.01 -12.49
CA ASN A 222 -7.53 4.18 -13.37
C ASN A 222 -6.59 3.99 -14.58
N GLN A 223 -6.93 4.61 -15.71
CA GLN A 223 -6.00 4.77 -16.83
C GLN A 223 -4.82 5.67 -16.41
N LEU A 224 -3.67 5.52 -17.06
CA LEU A 224 -2.41 6.17 -16.71
C LEU A 224 -1.84 7.01 -17.88
N PRO A 225 -1.47 8.29 -17.67
CA PRO A 225 -1.63 9.08 -16.44
C PRO A 225 -3.07 9.21 -15.95
N ALA A 226 -3.27 9.24 -14.63
CA ALA A 226 -4.61 9.42 -14.06
C ALA A 226 -4.96 10.91 -14.00
N GLU A 227 -6.23 11.24 -14.27
CA GLU A 227 -6.73 12.61 -14.43
C GLU A 227 -5.95 13.41 -15.49
N ASP A 228 -5.50 12.71 -16.55
CA ASP A 228 -4.72 13.26 -17.67
C ASP A 228 -3.46 14.04 -17.25
N CYS A 229 -2.88 13.70 -16.09
CA CYS A 229 -1.79 14.47 -15.49
C CYS A 229 -0.51 14.48 -16.36
N THR A 230 -0.13 15.67 -16.84
CA THR A 230 0.99 15.87 -17.78
C THR A 230 2.35 16.12 -17.12
N CYS A 231 2.51 15.87 -15.81
CA CYS A 231 3.78 16.13 -15.12
C CYS A 231 4.88 15.13 -15.50
N GLU A 232 6.15 15.51 -15.36
CA GLU A 232 7.29 14.64 -15.71
C GLU A 232 7.30 13.30 -14.96
N ILE A 233 6.80 13.26 -13.72
CA ILE A 233 6.70 12.00 -12.95
C ILE A 233 5.65 11.07 -13.57
N CYS A 234 4.44 11.57 -13.87
CA CYS A 234 3.37 10.76 -14.46
C CYS A 234 3.64 10.37 -15.91
N ALA A 235 4.29 11.25 -16.68
CA ALA A 235 4.63 10.99 -18.08
C ALA A 235 5.74 9.94 -18.24
N ASN A 236 6.76 9.94 -17.37
CA ASN A 236 7.97 9.13 -17.54
C ASN A 236 8.07 7.89 -16.63
N ARG A 237 7.25 7.77 -15.57
CA ARG A 237 7.26 6.58 -14.69
C ARG A 237 6.20 5.55 -15.09
N ASN A 238 6.63 4.53 -15.83
CA ASN A 238 5.84 3.36 -16.18
C ASN A 238 5.06 2.81 -14.96
N GLY A 239 3.72 2.80 -15.06
CA GLY A 239 2.83 2.19 -14.07
C GLY A 239 2.56 3.04 -12.83
N PHE A 240 3.14 4.24 -12.72
CA PHE A 240 2.88 5.16 -11.61
C PHE A 240 1.46 5.75 -11.70
N CYS A 241 0.75 5.78 -10.57
CA CYS A 241 -0.58 6.39 -10.46
C CYS A 241 -0.57 7.48 -9.38
N ASN A 242 -0.67 8.74 -9.80
CA ASN A 242 -0.73 9.92 -8.92
C ASN A 242 -1.85 9.86 -7.87
N LEU A 243 -2.93 9.12 -8.11
CA LEU A 243 -4.08 9.02 -7.21
C LEU A 243 -3.91 8.03 -6.05
N CYS A 244 -2.96 7.09 -6.11
CA CYS A 244 -2.81 6.07 -5.07
C CYS A 244 -1.37 5.59 -4.80
N MET A 245 -0.36 6.12 -5.51
CA MET A 245 1.03 5.71 -5.33
C MET A 245 1.90 6.83 -4.77
N CYS A 246 2.79 6.47 -3.84
CA CYS A 246 3.76 7.38 -3.26
C CYS A 246 4.81 7.80 -4.30
N VAL A 247 4.98 9.11 -4.52
CA VAL A 247 5.96 9.68 -5.48
C VAL A 247 7.43 9.36 -5.18
N ILE A 248 7.74 8.80 -4.00
CA ILE A 248 9.08 8.35 -3.63
C ILE A 248 9.25 6.87 -4.01
N CYS A 249 8.47 5.96 -3.41
CA CYS A 249 8.68 4.51 -3.54
C CYS A 249 7.85 3.80 -4.63
N ASN A 250 6.92 4.49 -5.30
CA ASN A 250 5.98 3.95 -6.29
C ASN A 250 5.11 2.76 -5.80
N LYS A 251 5.04 2.54 -4.48
CA LYS A 251 4.08 1.64 -3.83
C LYS A 251 2.77 2.38 -3.54
N PHE A 252 1.70 1.59 -3.40
CA PHE A 252 0.42 1.96 -2.83
C PHE A 252 0.16 1.13 -1.57
N ASP A 253 -0.88 1.47 -0.83
CA ASP A 253 -1.51 0.63 0.18
C ASP A 253 -3.05 0.80 0.06
N PHE A 254 -3.78 0.36 1.08
CA PHE A 254 -5.23 0.54 1.19
C PHE A 254 -5.64 1.48 2.33
N GLU A 255 -4.68 2.16 2.98
CA GLU A 255 -4.93 3.07 4.10
C GLU A 255 -5.53 4.38 3.59
N VAL A 256 -6.69 4.75 4.12
CA VAL A 256 -7.51 5.88 3.67
C VAL A 256 -8.03 6.66 4.87
N ASN A 257 -8.18 7.97 4.74
CA ASN A 257 -8.58 8.85 5.85
C ASN A 257 -7.56 8.84 7.02
N THR A 258 -6.25 8.86 6.73
CA THR A 258 -5.13 8.77 7.68
C THR A 258 -4.09 9.90 7.47
N CYS A 259 -3.29 10.20 8.50
CA CYS A 259 -2.09 11.03 8.44
C CYS A 259 -0.83 10.28 7.94
N ARG A 260 -0.96 8.99 7.62
CA ARG A 260 0.05 8.16 6.94
C ARG A 260 0.38 8.62 5.49
N TRP A 261 -0.49 9.42 4.86
CA TRP A 261 -0.37 9.88 3.47
C TRP A 261 -0.44 11.40 3.33
N ILE A 262 0.68 12.07 3.09
CA ILE A 262 0.71 13.53 2.83
C ILE A 262 0.43 13.80 1.35
N GLY A 263 -0.54 14.68 1.08
CA GLY A 263 -0.89 15.15 -0.27
C GLY A 263 -0.41 16.59 -0.53
N CYS A 264 0.01 16.87 -1.76
CA CYS A 264 0.33 18.24 -2.16
C CYS A 264 -0.94 19.02 -2.58
N ASP A 265 -1.18 20.15 -1.94
CA ASP A 265 -2.32 21.05 -2.20
C ASP A 265 -2.34 21.70 -3.60
N LEU A 266 -1.22 21.67 -4.33
CA LEU A 266 -1.07 22.32 -5.64
C LEU A 266 -0.96 21.37 -6.83
N CYS A 267 -0.73 20.07 -6.62
CA CYS A 267 -0.65 19.08 -7.71
C CYS A 267 -1.28 17.73 -7.39
N SER A 268 -1.92 17.57 -6.23
CA SER A 268 -2.66 16.36 -5.80
C SER A 268 -1.87 15.05 -5.85
N HIS A 269 -0.53 15.14 -5.82
CA HIS A 269 0.36 13.98 -5.71
C HIS A 269 0.56 13.61 -4.24
N TRP A 270 0.55 12.30 -3.96
CA TRP A 270 0.60 11.74 -2.61
C TRP A 270 1.95 11.09 -2.28
N THR A 271 2.28 11.09 -0.99
CA THR A 271 3.54 10.54 -0.44
C THR A 271 3.26 9.87 0.90
N HIS A 272 3.76 8.65 1.14
CA HIS A 272 3.73 8.10 2.50
C HIS A 272 4.56 9.00 3.43
N THR A 273 4.05 9.28 4.62
CA THR A 273 4.71 10.09 5.66
C THR A 273 6.11 9.55 5.99
N ASP A 274 6.26 8.22 6.12
CA ASP A 274 7.55 7.56 6.34
C ASP A 274 8.57 7.75 5.20
N CYS A 275 8.09 7.94 3.97
CA CYS A 275 8.96 8.25 2.84
C CYS A 275 9.31 9.74 2.84
N ALA A 276 8.35 10.63 3.11
CA ALA A 276 8.57 12.08 3.15
C ALA A 276 9.55 12.50 4.25
N ILE A 277 9.47 11.88 5.44
CA ILE A 277 10.43 12.08 6.54
C ILE A 277 11.84 11.61 6.10
N ARG A 278 11.94 10.39 5.53
CA ARG A 278 13.22 9.76 5.16
C ARG A 278 13.95 10.46 4.02
N ASP A 279 13.21 11.04 3.07
CA ASP A 279 13.74 11.79 1.92
C ASP A 279 13.95 13.29 2.24
N GLY A 280 13.78 13.72 3.49
CA GLY A 280 13.97 15.11 3.92
C GLY A 280 12.94 16.10 3.35
N GLN A 281 11.77 15.61 2.93
CA GLN A 281 10.70 16.44 2.36
C GLN A 281 9.83 17.13 3.41
N ILE A 282 9.95 16.78 4.69
CA ILE A 282 9.33 17.50 5.81
C ILE A 282 10.39 18.35 6.49
N CYS A 283 10.22 19.68 6.51
CA CYS A 283 11.17 20.60 7.13
C CYS A 283 10.53 21.94 7.53
N MET A 284 11.22 22.68 8.42
CA MET A 284 10.88 24.07 8.72
C MET A 284 11.09 24.95 7.47
N GLY A 285 10.14 25.85 7.19
CA GLY A 285 10.29 26.84 6.14
C GLY A 285 9.30 28.00 6.28
N ILE A 286 9.51 29.06 5.50
CA ILE A 286 8.58 30.20 5.44
C ILE A 286 7.43 29.84 4.51
N SER A 287 6.19 30.04 4.98
CA SER A 287 4.99 29.86 4.16
C SER A 287 5.04 30.71 2.90
N GLY A 288 4.66 30.16 1.74
CA GLY A 288 4.63 30.89 0.45
C GLY A 288 3.67 32.09 0.40
N LYS A 289 2.98 32.38 1.51
CA LYS A 289 2.05 33.49 1.72
C LYS A 289 2.71 34.75 2.28
N SER A 290 4.00 34.72 2.68
CA SER A 290 4.73 35.92 3.13
C SER A 290 6.24 35.80 2.94
N VAL A 291 6.90 36.90 2.56
CA VAL A 291 8.37 37.01 2.46
C VAL A 291 9.04 37.18 3.85
N ALA A 292 8.26 37.58 4.86
CA ALA A 292 8.69 37.75 6.25
C ALA A 292 7.71 37.04 7.21
N GLY A 293 7.22 35.87 6.82
CA GLY A 293 6.32 35.07 7.64
C GLY A 293 7.05 34.34 8.78
N PRO A 294 6.33 33.88 9.80
CA PRO A 294 6.88 32.89 10.73
C PRO A 294 7.28 31.63 9.95
N THR A 295 8.31 30.93 10.44
CA THR A 295 8.59 29.57 9.97
C THR A 295 7.54 28.61 10.50
N GLU A 296 7.17 27.63 9.70
CA GLU A 296 6.23 26.55 10.04
C GLU A 296 6.71 25.24 9.40
N MET A 297 6.16 24.10 9.86
CA MET A 297 6.46 22.79 9.25
C MET A 297 5.78 22.65 7.89
N LEU A 298 6.58 22.41 6.86
CA LEU A 298 6.15 22.31 5.46
C LEU A 298 6.52 20.94 4.87
N PHE A 299 5.67 20.45 3.98
CA PHE A 299 5.97 19.32 3.10
C PHE A 299 6.35 19.83 1.72
N ARG A 300 7.55 19.51 1.22
CA ARG A 300 8.04 19.82 -0.12
C ARG A 300 7.74 18.67 -1.08
N CYS A 301 6.75 18.84 -1.96
CA CYS A 301 6.33 17.78 -2.86
C CYS A 301 7.38 17.47 -3.94
N ARG A 302 7.81 16.21 -4.03
CA ARG A 302 8.78 15.70 -5.02
C ARG A 302 8.40 15.93 -6.49
N ALA A 303 7.11 16.13 -6.80
CA ALA A 303 6.58 16.23 -8.15
C ALA A 303 6.54 17.66 -8.72
N CYS A 304 6.41 18.68 -7.86
CA CYS A 304 6.32 20.09 -8.26
C CYS A 304 7.32 21.01 -7.54
N ASN A 305 8.09 20.47 -6.59
CA ASN A 305 9.05 21.16 -5.71
C ASN A 305 8.49 22.30 -4.84
N ARG A 306 7.16 22.53 -4.88
CA ARG A 306 6.43 23.49 -4.03
C ARG A 306 6.17 22.90 -2.64
N THR A 307 5.88 23.79 -1.70
CA THR A 307 5.59 23.45 -0.31
C THR A 307 4.10 23.53 0.00
N SER A 308 3.62 22.56 0.78
CA SER A 308 2.27 22.49 1.37
C SER A 308 2.38 22.57 2.91
N GLU A 309 1.39 23.16 3.57
CA GLU A 309 1.41 23.47 5.01
C GLU A 309 0.83 22.32 5.85
N LEU A 310 1.60 21.81 6.83
CA LEU A 310 1.31 20.51 7.46
C LEU A 310 0.35 20.57 8.67
N LEU A 311 0.31 21.67 9.42
CA LEU A 311 -0.52 21.78 10.62
C LEU A 311 -1.99 22.03 10.25
N GLY A 312 -2.24 22.83 9.21
CA GLY A 312 -3.55 22.94 8.57
C GLY A 312 -4.01 21.62 7.95
N TRP A 313 -3.12 20.89 7.28
CA TRP A 313 -3.44 19.59 6.69
C TRP A 313 -3.78 18.53 7.74
N VAL A 314 -2.95 18.32 8.76
CA VAL A 314 -3.24 17.38 9.87
C VAL A 314 -4.53 17.76 10.58
N LYS A 315 -4.78 19.06 10.81
CA LYS A 315 -6.04 19.55 11.39
C LYS A 315 -7.24 19.14 10.55
N ASP A 316 -7.21 19.36 9.23
CA ASP A 316 -8.31 18.97 8.34
C ASP A 316 -8.48 17.44 8.31
N VAL A 317 -7.41 16.62 8.37
CA VAL A 317 -7.54 15.15 8.50
C VAL A 317 -8.23 14.78 9.81
N PHE A 318 -7.72 15.22 10.97
CA PHE A 318 -8.32 14.88 12.27
C PHE A 318 -9.79 15.33 12.35
N GLN A 319 -10.13 16.53 11.85
CA GLN A 319 -11.51 17.04 11.88
C GLN A 319 -12.51 16.21 11.05
N HIS A 320 -12.09 15.55 9.97
CA HIS A 320 -12.97 14.74 9.12
C HIS A 320 -12.91 13.23 9.42
N CYS A 321 -11.88 12.76 10.13
CA CYS A 321 -11.54 11.32 10.20
C CYS A 321 -11.49 10.78 11.63
N ALA A 322 -10.96 11.55 12.60
CA ALA A 322 -10.78 11.09 13.98
C ALA A 322 -12.05 10.65 14.73
N PRO A 323 -13.27 11.17 14.42
CA PRO A 323 -14.51 10.64 15.01
C PRO A 323 -14.90 9.22 14.56
N ALA A 324 -14.21 8.64 13.58
CA ALA A 324 -14.48 7.31 13.03
C ALA A 324 -13.32 6.31 13.22
N TRP A 325 -12.22 6.72 13.85
CA TRP A 325 -11.11 5.84 14.21
C TRP A 325 -11.41 5.12 15.53
N ASP A 326 -11.06 3.83 15.60
CA ASP A 326 -10.93 3.12 16.87
C ASP A 326 -9.69 3.58 17.66
N ARG A 327 -9.47 2.99 18.84
CA ARG A 327 -8.37 3.33 19.75
C ARG A 327 -6.98 3.14 19.10
N ASP A 328 -6.78 2.07 18.35
CA ASP A 328 -5.46 1.70 17.83
C ASP A 328 -5.16 2.43 16.52
N ALA A 329 -6.18 2.69 15.69
CA ALA A 329 -6.11 3.68 14.62
C ALA A 329 -5.77 5.08 15.16
N LEU A 330 -6.50 5.58 16.17
CA LEU A 330 -6.22 6.91 16.76
C LEU A 330 -4.80 7.00 17.33
N MET A 331 -4.29 5.95 17.98
CA MET A 331 -2.91 5.92 18.46
C MET A 331 -1.89 5.92 17.31
N ARG A 332 -2.10 5.16 16.23
CA ARG A 332 -1.23 5.20 15.04
C ARG A 332 -1.20 6.58 14.39
N GLU A 333 -2.33 7.25 14.26
CA GLU A 333 -2.38 8.57 13.65
C GLU A 333 -1.78 9.67 14.53
N ILE A 334 -1.88 9.57 15.86
CA ILE A 334 -1.17 10.48 16.77
C ILE A 334 0.35 10.25 16.73
N ASP A 335 0.84 9.01 16.56
CA ASP A 335 2.27 8.73 16.32
C ASP A 335 2.75 9.35 15.00
N PHE A 336 2.01 9.20 13.89
CA PHE A 336 2.36 9.86 12.64
C PHE A 336 2.48 11.38 12.81
N VAL A 337 1.55 12.02 13.53
CA VAL A 337 1.63 13.47 13.82
C VAL A 337 2.83 13.81 14.71
N SER A 338 3.08 13.05 15.78
CA SER A 338 4.29 13.22 16.61
C SER A 338 5.56 13.18 15.74
N ARG A 339 5.66 12.19 14.85
CA ARG A 339 6.83 11.99 13.99
C ARG A 339 6.96 13.03 12.88
N ILE A 340 5.85 13.59 12.38
CA ILE A 340 5.86 14.77 11.49
C ILE A 340 6.40 15.99 12.24
N PHE A 341 5.89 16.27 13.45
CA PHE A 341 6.17 17.53 14.17
C PHE A 341 7.38 17.49 15.13
N ARG A 342 8.05 16.35 15.30
CA ARG A 342 9.25 16.18 16.15
C ARG A 342 10.36 17.19 15.87
N GLY A 343 10.52 17.61 14.61
CA GLY A 343 11.53 18.59 14.19
C GLY A 343 11.09 20.06 14.22
N SER A 344 9.94 20.38 14.83
CA SER A 344 9.40 21.74 14.81
C SER A 344 10.23 22.72 15.64
N GLU A 345 10.54 23.88 15.07
CA GLU A 345 11.15 25.01 15.79
C GLU A 345 10.08 26.02 16.27
N ASP A 346 8.96 26.13 15.54
CA ASP A 346 7.89 27.08 15.84
C ASP A 346 7.06 26.69 17.09
N SER A 347 6.32 27.65 17.63
CA SER A 347 5.57 27.49 18.88
C SER A 347 4.25 26.71 18.73
N ARG A 348 3.71 26.58 17.52
CA ARG A 348 2.49 25.79 17.22
C ARG A 348 2.88 24.33 16.99
N GLY A 349 3.89 24.09 16.15
CA GLY A 349 4.41 22.75 15.86
C GLY A 349 4.93 22.02 17.09
N ARG A 350 5.74 22.69 17.94
CA ARG A 350 6.22 22.10 19.21
C ARG A 350 5.10 21.80 20.20
N LYS A 351 4.10 22.68 20.31
CA LYS A 351 2.92 22.43 21.15
C LYS A 351 2.13 21.22 20.68
N LEU A 352 1.95 21.05 19.36
CA LEU A 352 1.30 19.86 18.81
C LEU A 352 2.12 18.59 19.11
N TYR A 353 3.44 18.61 18.85
CA TYR A 353 4.32 17.49 19.15
C TYR A 353 4.18 17.02 20.61
N TRP A 354 4.32 17.93 21.59
CA TRP A 354 4.18 17.57 23.00
C TRP A 354 2.77 17.09 23.36
N LYS A 355 1.72 17.67 22.77
CA LYS A 355 0.34 17.21 22.96
C LYS A 355 0.12 15.78 22.44
N CYS A 356 0.75 15.42 21.32
CA CYS A 356 0.70 14.07 20.78
C CYS A 356 1.40 13.06 21.71
N GLU A 357 2.62 13.35 22.17
CA GLU A 357 3.34 12.49 23.13
C GLU A 357 2.55 12.33 24.45
N GLU A 358 2.02 13.43 24.99
CA GLU A 358 1.17 13.44 26.20
C GLU A 358 -0.07 12.55 26.06
N LEU A 359 -0.75 12.62 24.91
CA LEU A 359 -1.94 11.82 24.62
C LEU A 359 -1.59 10.35 24.40
N LEU A 360 -0.47 10.02 23.74
CA LEU A 360 -0.03 8.64 23.55
C LEU A 360 0.25 7.95 24.89
N GLU A 361 0.98 8.60 25.80
CA GLU A 361 1.22 8.04 27.14
C GLU A 361 -0.06 7.92 27.96
N LYS A 362 -0.97 8.90 27.88
CA LYS A 362 -2.28 8.79 28.54
C LYS A 362 -3.15 7.65 27.97
N MET A 363 -3.15 7.42 26.66
CA MET A 363 -3.88 6.33 26.02
C MET A 363 -3.28 4.95 26.34
N LYS A 364 -1.95 4.83 26.43
CA LYS A 364 -1.27 3.65 26.99
C LYS A 364 -1.69 3.41 28.44
N GLY A 365 -1.78 4.48 29.24
CA GLY A 365 -2.29 4.48 30.62
C GLY A 365 -3.81 4.33 30.78
N GLY A 366 -4.56 4.00 29.72
CA GLY A 366 -5.99 3.69 29.80
C GLY A 366 -6.96 4.85 29.51
N LEU A 367 -6.49 6.01 29.02
CA LEU A 367 -7.39 7.07 28.54
C LEU A 367 -8.22 6.59 27.34
N ALA A 368 -9.54 6.71 27.44
CA ALA A 368 -10.46 6.38 26.36
C ALA A 368 -10.24 7.24 25.09
N GLU A 369 -10.28 6.57 23.94
CA GLU A 369 -10.14 7.12 22.59
C GLU A 369 -11.08 8.29 22.30
N SER A 370 -12.35 8.18 22.69
CA SER A 370 -13.38 9.23 22.60
C SER A 370 -13.04 10.50 23.40
N THR A 371 -12.21 10.39 24.44
CA THR A 371 -11.68 11.55 25.18
C THR A 371 -10.37 12.06 24.58
N ALA A 372 -9.46 11.19 24.18
CA ALA A 372 -8.23 11.61 23.48
C ALA A 372 -8.54 12.36 22.17
N CYS A 373 -9.47 11.83 21.37
CA CYS A 373 -10.00 12.44 20.15
C CYS A 373 -10.61 13.83 20.42
N ARG A 374 -11.43 13.96 21.47
CA ARG A 374 -11.99 15.26 21.88
C ARG A 374 -10.88 16.27 22.25
N VAL A 375 -9.87 15.85 23.02
CA VAL A 375 -8.77 16.73 23.46
C VAL A 375 -7.93 17.21 22.27
N ILE A 376 -7.55 16.34 21.33
CA ILE A 376 -6.76 16.76 20.16
C ILE A 376 -7.57 17.64 19.19
N LEU A 377 -8.89 17.38 19.05
CA LEU A 377 -9.78 18.25 18.26
C LEU A 377 -9.96 19.63 18.92
N MET A 378 -10.04 19.72 20.25
CA MET A 378 -10.06 20.97 21.01
C MET A 378 -8.75 21.77 20.84
N PHE A 379 -7.61 21.09 20.90
CA PHE A 379 -6.31 21.69 20.56
C PHE A 379 -6.32 22.32 19.15
N PHE A 380 -6.81 21.60 18.14
CA PHE A 380 -6.93 22.14 16.78
C PHE A 380 -7.98 23.26 16.62
N GLN A 381 -8.97 23.35 17.49
CA GLN A 381 -9.92 24.46 17.54
C GLN A 381 -9.35 25.70 18.25
N GLY A 382 -8.27 25.56 19.03
CA GLY A 382 -7.65 26.65 19.78
C GLY A 382 -8.31 26.89 21.15
N THR A 383 -9.03 25.92 21.71
CA THR A 383 -9.61 26.06 23.06
C THR A 383 -8.58 25.78 24.17
N ASP A 384 -7.46 25.12 23.85
CA ASP A 384 -6.31 24.87 24.76
C ASP A 384 -5.40 26.11 24.99
N TYR A 385 -5.87 27.33 24.67
CA TYR A 385 -5.14 28.57 25.00
C TYR A 385 -5.41 29.09 26.42
N ALA A 386 -6.27 28.42 27.19
CA ALA A 386 -6.53 28.74 28.58
C ALA A 386 -6.37 27.49 29.46
N GLU A 387 -5.19 27.33 30.07
CA GLU A 387 -5.04 27.04 31.51
C GLU A 387 -3.56 27.15 31.92
N HIS A 388 -3.31 28.06 32.89
CA HIS A 388 -2.16 28.23 33.79
C HIS A 388 -0.73 28.04 33.27
#